data_AF-A0A7S2Z1C9-F1
#
_entry.id   AF-A0A7S2Z1C9-F1
#
_cell.length_a   1.000
_cell.length_b   1.000
_cell.length_c   1.000
_cell.angle_alpha   90.00
_cell.angle_beta   90.00
_cell.angle_gamma   90.00
#
_symmetry.space_group_name_H-M   'P 1'
#
loop_
_entity.id
_entity.type
_entity.pdbx_description
1 polymer ?
#
loop_
_entity_poly.entity_id
_entity_poly.type
_entity_poly.pdbx_seq_one_letter_code
_entity_poly.pdbx_strand_id
1 'polypeptide(L)'
;AAEASVASAKVRSAALRWTPGIHLATPRMRPEGAPEGLYIAGDLVRNGPGEFESHLGARGLSQEKALVTGLAAGVLATRDALRRGCCQLRDVPGPMPVEPDEAHIRAAKESLLAARSFGLQF
;
A
#
# COMPACT_ATOMS: atom_id res chain seq x y z
N ALA A 1 0.17 -9.28 -46.24
CA ALA A 1 0.20 -9.27 -44.77
C ALA A 1 -0.49 -7.99 -44.32
N ALA A 2 -1.55 -8.06 -43.53
CA ALA A 2 -2.23 -6.86 -43.03
C ALA A 2 -1.38 -6.23 -41.92
N GLU A 3 -1.00 -4.97 -42.09
CA GLU A 3 -0.38 -4.18 -41.02
C GLU A 3 -1.36 -4.07 -39.85
N ALA A 4 -0.98 -4.60 -38.69
CA ALA A 4 -1.71 -4.37 -37.47
C ALA A 4 -1.61 -2.86 -37.13
N SER A 5 -2.72 -2.14 -37.30
CA SER A 5 -2.82 -0.75 -36.87
C SER A 5 -2.55 -0.68 -35.37
N VAL A 6 -1.41 -0.13 -34.97
CA VAL A 6 -1.06 0.08 -33.56
C VAL A 6 -1.93 1.22 -33.04
N ALA A 7 -3.00 0.87 -32.32
CA ALA A 7 -3.78 1.83 -31.57
C ALA A 7 -2.92 2.38 -30.42
N SER A 8 -2.52 3.65 -30.50
CA SER A 8 -1.79 4.32 -29.43
C SER A 8 -2.77 5.06 -28.51
N ALA A 9 -2.68 4.79 -27.20
CA ALA A 9 -3.42 5.51 -26.18
C ALA A 9 -2.48 6.50 -25.47
N LYS A 10 -2.85 7.78 -25.42
CA LYS A 10 -2.15 8.78 -24.62
C LYS A 10 -2.75 8.82 -23.23
N VAL A 11 -2.02 8.30 -22.25
CA VAL A 11 -2.42 8.37 -20.84
C VAL A 11 -1.83 9.63 -20.22
N ARG A 12 -2.68 10.61 -19.90
CA ARG A 12 -2.26 11.80 -19.16
C ARG A 12 -1.80 11.38 -17.77
N SER A 13 -0.67 11.92 -17.30
CA SER A 13 -0.09 11.59 -15.99
C SER A 13 0.29 10.12 -15.81
N ALA A 14 0.64 9.42 -16.90
CA ALA A 14 1.08 8.03 -16.87
C ALA A 14 2.30 7.79 -15.96
N ALA A 15 3.14 8.81 -15.80
CA ALA A 15 4.28 8.79 -14.88
C ALA A 15 4.09 9.86 -13.81
N LEU A 16 4.01 9.43 -12.56
CA LEU A 16 4.24 10.30 -11.41
C LEU A 16 5.73 10.64 -11.37
N ARG A 17 6.07 11.93 -11.32
CA ARG A 17 7.46 12.36 -11.16
C ARG A 17 7.86 12.17 -9.70
N TRP A 18 8.69 11.16 -9.44
CA TRP A 18 9.31 10.95 -8.14
C TRP A 18 10.61 11.73 -8.07
N THR A 19 10.69 12.70 -7.16
CA THR A 19 11.92 13.44 -6.86
C THR A 19 12.40 13.10 -5.46
N PRO A 20 13.71 13.16 -5.18
CA PRO A 20 14.20 13.12 -3.80
C PRO A 20 13.43 14.11 -2.92
N GLY A 21 13.04 13.69 -1.72
CA GLY A 21 12.23 14.52 -0.81
C GLY A 21 10.71 14.51 -1.06
N ILE A 22 10.20 13.88 -2.13
CA ILE A 22 8.75 13.89 -2.44
C ILE A 22 7.89 13.28 -1.33
N HIS A 23 8.45 12.39 -0.50
CA HIS A 23 7.79 11.85 0.68
C HIS A 23 7.23 12.95 1.60
N LEU A 24 7.89 14.13 1.71
CA LEU A 24 7.38 15.27 2.49
C LEU A 24 6.10 15.88 1.89
N ALA A 25 5.94 15.81 0.58
CA ALA A 25 4.76 16.30 -0.13
C ALA A 25 3.66 15.24 -0.28
N THR A 26 3.99 13.95 -0.14
CA THR A 26 2.97 12.88 -0.21
C THR A 26 2.04 12.93 1.01
N PRO A 27 0.71 12.80 0.82
CA PRO A 27 -0.24 12.76 1.93
C PRO A 27 -0.08 11.50 2.78
N ARG A 28 -0.42 11.65 4.06
CA ARG A 28 -0.72 10.51 4.94
C ARG A 28 -2.07 9.92 4.56
N MET A 29 -2.30 8.67 4.93
CA MET A 29 -3.58 7.97 4.73
C MET A 29 -4.76 8.70 5.39
N ARG A 30 -4.50 9.39 6.51
CA ARG A 30 -5.37 10.39 7.14
C ARG A 30 -4.66 11.75 7.02
N PRO A 31 -4.99 12.56 6.01
CA PRO A 31 -4.38 13.87 5.87
C PRO A 31 -4.78 14.78 7.04
N GLU A 32 -3.86 15.64 7.47
CA GLU A 32 -4.14 16.64 8.49
C GLU A 32 -5.15 17.66 7.95
N GLY A 33 -6.16 18.01 8.76
CA GLY A 33 -7.23 18.93 8.36
C GLY A 33 -8.25 18.36 7.37
N ALA A 34 -8.14 17.09 6.96
CA ALA A 34 -9.15 16.44 6.13
C ALA A 34 -10.48 16.26 6.90
N PRO A 35 -11.63 16.27 6.19
CA PRO A 35 -12.91 15.93 6.79
C PRO A 35 -12.88 14.56 7.47
N GLU A 36 -13.60 14.47 8.57
CA GLU A 36 -13.70 13.23 9.32
C GLU A 36 -14.33 12.11 8.46
N GLY A 37 -13.69 10.94 8.42
CA GLY A 37 -14.11 9.81 7.57
C GLY A 37 -13.54 9.83 6.15
N LEU A 38 -12.71 10.81 5.80
CA LEU A 38 -11.92 10.79 4.56
C LEU A 38 -10.62 9.99 4.76
N TYR A 39 -10.39 9.01 3.90
CA TYR A 39 -9.15 8.23 3.84
C TYR A 39 -8.62 8.24 2.41
N ILE A 40 -7.31 8.33 2.26
CA ILE A 40 -6.64 8.33 0.95
C ILE A 40 -5.80 7.07 0.79
N ALA A 41 -5.91 6.44 -0.37
CA ALA A 41 -5.12 5.29 -0.80
C ALA A 41 -4.51 5.53 -2.19
N GLY A 42 -3.55 4.69 -2.58
CA GLY A 42 -2.90 4.74 -3.88
C GLY A 42 -1.40 5.00 -3.81
N ASP A 43 -0.79 5.08 -4.99
CA ASP A 43 0.66 5.15 -5.15
C ASP A 43 1.29 6.39 -4.53
N LEU A 44 0.57 7.51 -4.50
CA LEU A 44 1.05 8.77 -3.94
C LEU A 44 0.82 8.90 -2.43
N VAL A 45 0.42 7.83 -1.73
CA VAL A 45 0.22 7.86 -0.27
C VAL A 45 1.47 7.37 0.46
N ARG A 46 1.81 7.99 1.59
CA ARG A 46 2.88 7.49 2.46
C ARG A 46 2.54 6.09 2.97
N ASN A 47 3.40 5.12 2.69
CA ASN A 47 3.23 3.73 3.14
C ASN A 47 4.59 3.06 3.40
N GLY A 48 4.73 2.41 4.56
CA GLY A 48 5.97 1.74 4.99
C GLY A 48 6.60 2.39 6.22
N PRO A 49 7.49 1.68 6.95
CA PRO A 49 8.21 2.24 8.08
C PRO A 49 9.10 3.39 7.62
N GLY A 50 9.23 4.43 8.45
CA GLY A 50 10.11 5.58 8.19
C GLY A 50 11.60 5.24 8.25
N GLU A 51 11.94 3.95 8.32
CA GLU A 51 13.26 3.41 8.64
C GLU A 51 14.11 3.12 7.39
N PHE A 52 13.51 3.02 6.21
CA PHE A 52 14.27 2.88 4.96
C PHE A 52 14.59 4.27 4.38
N GLU A 53 15.79 4.76 4.70
CA GLU A 53 16.37 6.04 4.27
C GLU A 53 16.27 6.31 2.77
N SER A 54 16.21 5.26 1.94
CA SER A 54 16.17 5.43 0.49
C SER A 54 14.82 5.89 -0.06
N HIS A 55 13.69 5.63 0.62
CA HIS A 55 12.36 5.92 0.07
C HIS A 55 11.33 6.50 1.04
N LEU A 56 11.53 6.52 2.37
CA LEU A 56 10.66 7.18 3.39
C LEU A 56 9.13 7.09 3.12
N GLY A 57 8.67 5.91 2.67
CA GLY A 57 7.27 5.64 2.35
C GLY A 57 6.73 6.14 1.00
N ALA A 58 7.60 6.73 0.17
CA ALA A 58 7.38 7.15 -1.21
C ALA A 58 7.90 6.09 -2.21
N ARG A 59 7.53 4.82 -2.02
CA ARG A 59 7.64 3.83 -3.10
C ARG A 59 6.54 4.13 -4.12
N GLY A 60 6.87 4.42 -5.37
CA GLY A 60 5.89 4.72 -6.40
C GLY A 60 5.64 3.58 -7.36
N LEU A 61 4.57 3.68 -8.15
CA LEU A 61 4.37 2.89 -9.38
C LEU A 61 4.30 1.37 -9.14
N SER A 62 3.51 0.94 -8.15
CA SER A 62 3.29 -0.49 -7.92
C SER A 62 1.81 -0.75 -7.64
N GLN A 63 1.21 -1.65 -8.42
CA GLN A 63 -0.14 -2.16 -8.18
C GLN A 63 -0.29 -2.71 -6.76
N GLU A 64 0.76 -3.34 -6.24
CA GLU A 64 0.82 -3.84 -4.88
C GLU A 64 0.66 -2.71 -3.86
N LYS A 65 1.29 -1.55 -4.09
CA LYS A 65 1.15 -0.41 -3.20
C LYS A 65 -0.27 0.13 -3.20
N ALA A 66 -0.87 0.30 -4.37
CA ALA A 66 -2.27 0.71 -4.47
C ALA A 66 -3.19 -0.25 -3.71
N LEU A 67 -2.96 -1.57 -3.82
CA LEU A 67 -3.70 -2.60 -3.08
C LEU A 67 -3.48 -2.47 -1.56
N VAL A 68 -2.23 -2.47 -1.10
CA VAL A 68 -1.87 -2.43 0.32
C VAL A 68 -2.39 -1.15 0.98
N THR A 69 -2.24 -0.01 0.34
CA THR A 69 -2.76 1.26 0.86
C THR A 69 -4.29 1.31 0.87
N GLY A 70 -4.94 0.70 -0.13
CA GLY A 70 -6.41 0.55 -0.16
C GLY A 70 -6.92 -0.32 0.99
N LEU A 71 -6.31 -1.49 1.21
CA LEU A 71 -6.65 -2.39 2.31
C LEU A 71 -6.45 -1.71 3.67
N ALA A 72 -5.32 -1.03 3.86
CA ALA A 72 -5.03 -0.31 5.10
C ALA A 72 -6.02 0.85 5.34
N ALA A 73 -6.39 1.61 4.30
CA ALA A 73 -7.39 2.66 4.39
C ALA A 73 -8.77 2.09 4.77
N GLY A 74 -9.17 0.98 4.17
CA GLY A 74 -10.40 0.26 4.51
C GLY A 74 -10.42 -0.20 5.98
N VAL A 75 -9.33 -0.79 6.46
CA VAL A 75 -9.20 -1.19 7.89
C VAL A 75 -9.34 0.01 8.82
N LEU A 76 -8.73 1.15 8.49
CA LEU A 76 -8.86 2.38 9.27
C LEU A 76 -10.27 2.93 9.27
N ALA A 77 -10.94 2.94 8.12
CA ALA A 77 -12.32 3.39 7.98
C ALA A 77 -13.27 2.52 8.81
N THR A 78 -13.12 1.20 8.71
CA THR A 78 -13.90 0.22 9.48
C THR A 78 -13.70 0.41 10.98
N ARG A 79 -12.45 0.59 11.44
CA ARG A 79 -12.16 0.83 12.86
C ARG A 79 -12.81 2.11 13.38
N ASP A 80 -12.76 3.21 12.63
CA ASP A 80 -13.41 4.45 13.04
C ASP A 80 -14.93 4.32 13.03
N ALA A 81 -15.49 3.67 12.01
CA ALA A 81 -16.93 3.46 11.90
C ALA A 81 -17.48 2.56 13.03
N LEU A 82 -16.70 1.57 13.48
CA LEU A 82 -17.00 0.76 14.67
C LEU A 82 -16.93 1.58 15.96
N ARG A 83 -15.89 2.41 16.14
CA ARG A 83 -15.76 3.29 17.31
C ARG A 83 -16.93 4.27 17.42
N ARG A 84 -17.48 4.72 16.29
CA ARG A 84 -18.64 5.62 16.24
C ARG A 84 -19.99 4.91 16.37
N GLY A 85 -20.01 3.58 16.41
CA GLY A 85 -21.25 2.80 16.42
C GLY A 85 -22.06 2.91 15.12
N CYS A 86 -21.46 3.41 14.03
CA CYS A 86 -22.15 3.65 12.76
C CYS A 86 -22.31 2.39 11.91
N CYS A 87 -21.72 1.27 12.33
CA CYS A 87 -21.83 0.00 11.61
C CYS A 87 -21.58 -1.18 12.54
N GLN A 88 -22.30 -2.27 12.28
CA GLN A 88 -21.91 -3.60 12.71
C GLN A 88 -21.01 -4.17 11.61
N LEU A 89 -19.84 -4.71 11.98
CA LEU A 89 -19.11 -5.60 11.09
C LEU A 89 -20.06 -6.73 10.71
N ARG A 90 -20.56 -6.75 9.47
CA ARG A 90 -21.03 -8.01 8.91
C ARG A 90 -19.83 -8.93 8.85
N ASP A 91 -20.03 -10.21 9.18
CA ASP A 91 -18.99 -11.22 9.05
C ASP A 91 -18.39 -11.14 7.64
N VAL A 92 -17.20 -10.56 7.57
CA VAL A 92 -16.40 -10.57 6.35
C VAL A 92 -15.87 -12.00 6.27
N PRO A 93 -16.07 -12.72 5.16
CA PRO A 93 -15.46 -14.03 4.98
C PRO A 93 -13.97 -13.92 5.35
N GLY A 94 -13.49 -14.86 6.15
CA GLY A 94 -12.07 -14.92 6.52
C GLY A 94 -11.19 -14.88 5.26
N PRO A 95 -9.92 -14.46 5.40
CA PRO A 95 -9.00 -14.38 4.27
C PRO A 95 -9.07 -15.67 3.44
N MET A 96 -9.26 -15.51 2.12
CA MET A 96 -9.28 -16.65 1.22
C MET A 96 -7.99 -17.45 1.39
N PRO A 97 -8.04 -18.79 1.29
CA PRO A 97 -6.84 -19.60 1.32
C PRO A 97 -5.85 -19.08 0.26
N VAL A 98 -4.70 -18.64 0.75
CA VAL A 98 -3.61 -18.13 -0.09
C VAL A 98 -2.82 -19.32 -0.60
N GLU A 99 -2.30 -19.24 -1.83
CA GLU A 99 -1.37 -20.24 -2.31
C GLU A 99 -0.14 -20.32 -1.38
N PRO A 100 0.45 -21.52 -1.21
CA PRO A 100 1.63 -21.68 -0.39
C PRO A 100 2.79 -20.83 -0.94
N ASP A 101 3.56 -20.24 -0.02
CA ASP A 101 4.73 -19.44 -0.39
C ASP A 101 5.67 -20.25 -1.31
N GLU A 102 6.08 -19.63 -2.42
CA GLU A 102 7.17 -20.16 -3.23
C GLU A 102 8.44 -20.30 -2.38
N ALA A 103 9.31 -21.25 -2.74
CA ALA A 103 10.47 -21.61 -1.92
C ALA A 103 11.36 -20.41 -1.55
N HIS A 104 11.50 -19.44 -2.47
CA HIS A 104 12.30 -18.24 -2.25
C HIS A 104 11.61 -17.23 -1.31
N ILE A 105 10.27 -17.13 -1.36
CA ILE A 105 9.46 -16.30 -0.45
C ILE A 105 9.53 -16.88 0.96
N ARG A 106 9.37 -18.20 1.09
CA ARG A 106 9.48 -18.91 2.37
C ARG A 106 10.86 -18.72 3.01
N ALA A 107 11.93 -18.93 2.24
CA ALA A 107 13.30 -18.73 2.73
C ALA A 107 13.56 -17.30 3.20
N ALA A 108 13.02 -16.30 2.50
CA ALA A 108 13.11 -14.89 2.91
C ALA A 108 12.36 -14.62 4.22
N LYS A 109 11.14 -15.17 4.38
CA LYS A 109 10.35 -15.05 5.62
C LYS A 109 11.06 -15.72 6.80
N GLU A 110 11.58 -16.93 6.61
CA GLU A 110 12.35 -17.66 7.63
C GLU A 110 13.60 -16.88 8.06
N SER A 111 14.33 -16.33 7.09
CA SER A 111 15.52 -15.50 7.36
C SER A 111 15.17 -14.25 8.15
N LEU A 112 14.05 -13.58 7.83
CA LEU A 112 13.56 -12.41 8.58
C LEU A 112 13.16 -12.78 10.01
N LEU A 113 12.48 -13.90 10.21
CA LEU A 113 12.11 -14.40 11.54
C LEU A 113 13.35 -14.72 12.38
N ALA A 114 14.34 -15.40 11.78
CA ALA A 114 15.61 -15.69 12.43
C ALA A 114 16.33 -14.40 12.83
N ALA A 115 16.45 -13.43 11.92
CA ALA A 115 17.13 -12.17 12.20
C ALA A 115 16.44 -11.37 13.33
N ARG A 116 15.10 -11.36 13.38
CA ARG A 116 14.33 -10.77 14.49
C ARG A 116 14.58 -11.46 15.83
N SER A 117 14.76 -12.78 15.83
CA SER A 117 15.09 -13.54 17.04
C SER A 117 16.48 -13.18 17.59
N PHE A 118 17.39 -12.68 16.73
CA PHE A 118 18.68 -12.11 17.12
C PHE A 118 18.61 -10.61 17.47
N GLY A 119 17.41 -10.04 17.60
CA GLY A 119 17.22 -8.63 17.99
C GLY A 119 17.44 -7.63 16.86
N LEU A 120 17.59 -8.07 15.61
CA LEU A 120 17.69 -7.17 14.46
C LEU A 120 16.29 -6.65 14.11
N GLN A 121 16.12 -5.33 14.17
CA GLN A 121 14.93 -4.63 13.71
C GLN A 121 15.24 -4.03 12.32
N PHE A 122 14.44 -4.42 11.33
CA PHE A 122 14.43 -3.91 9.95
C PHE A 122 13.02 -3.45 9.61
#